data_AF-A0ABD2YRH1-F1
#
_entry.id   AF-A0ABD2YRH1-F1
#
_cell.length_a   1.000
_cell.length_b   1.000
_cell.length_c   1.000
_cell.angle_alpha   90.00
_cell.angle_beta   90.00
_cell.angle_gamma   90.00
#
_symmetry.space_group_name_H-M   'P 1'
#
loop_
_entity.id
_entity.type
_entity.pdbx_description
1 polymer ?
#
loop_
_entity_poly.entity_id
_entity_poly.type
_entity_poly.pdbx_seq_one_letter_code
_entity_poly.pdbx_strand_id
1 'polypeptide(L)'
;MLFERMMVKGCDPNPGTYQEVLYSLLDVKRFVEAKEFMYGMIEKRVNPSFESCKLVINGFCSENLVGEVDWVLKQMVRQRFVSKMGMWKSIVQCLVSGSVDRACFSCCWQAIHGPNVSS
;
A
#
# COMPACT_ATOMS: atom_id res chain seq x y z
N MET A 1 17.10 -11.86 10.30
CA MET A 1 17.74 -10.54 10.09
C MET A 1 18.16 -9.92 11.44
N LEU A 2 19.00 -8.86 11.47
CA LEU A 2 19.46 -8.22 12.73
C LEU A 2 18.28 -7.82 13.63
N PHE A 3 17.22 -7.29 13.03
CA PHE A 3 15.97 -6.94 13.68
C PHE A 3 15.35 -8.09 14.49
N GLU A 4 15.21 -9.28 13.89
CA GLU A 4 14.67 -10.47 14.59
C GLU A 4 15.57 -10.89 15.76
N ARG A 5 16.89 -10.77 15.62
CA ARG A 5 17.82 -11.08 16.73
C ARG A 5 17.69 -10.09 17.88
N MET A 6 17.46 -8.81 17.61
CA MET A 6 17.21 -7.79 18.64
C MET A 6 15.93 -8.14 19.42
N MET A 7 14.85 -8.44 18.70
CA MET A 7 13.58 -8.89 19.26
C MET A 7 13.71 -10.13 20.15
N VAL A 8 14.38 -11.19 19.67
CA VAL A 8 14.58 -12.45 20.42
C VAL A 8 15.43 -12.25 21.68
N LYS A 9 16.39 -11.32 21.64
CA LYS A 9 17.25 -11.00 22.78
C LYS A 9 16.60 -10.02 23.77
N GLY A 10 15.36 -9.59 23.55
CA GLY A 10 14.69 -8.58 24.37
C GLY A 10 15.26 -7.17 24.22
N CYS A 11 16.07 -6.93 23.18
CA CYS A 11 16.53 -5.59 22.83
C CYS A 11 15.47 -4.94 21.94
N ASP A 12 14.66 -4.06 22.52
CA ASP A 12 13.57 -3.45 21.76
C ASP A 12 14.13 -2.48 20.72
N PRO A 13 13.86 -2.67 19.41
CA PRO A 13 14.37 -1.79 18.37
C PRO A 13 13.81 -0.37 18.54
N ASN A 14 14.62 0.64 18.28
CA ASN A 14 14.15 2.02 18.33
C ASN A 14 13.29 2.36 17.09
N PRO A 15 12.50 3.45 17.11
CA PRO A 15 11.67 3.85 15.97
C PRO A 15 12.43 3.96 14.64
N GLY A 16 13.67 4.46 14.66
CA GLY A 16 14.51 4.53 13.47
C GLY A 16 14.85 3.15 12.89
N THR A 17 15.04 2.13 13.73
CA THR A 17 15.30 0.77 13.28
C THR A 17 14.08 0.18 12.56
N TYR A 18 12.87 0.39 13.09
CA TYR A 18 11.65 0.00 12.41
C TYR A 18 11.49 0.71 11.06
N GLN A 19 11.78 2.02 11.04
CA GLN A 19 11.74 2.84 9.83
C GLN A 19 12.65 2.28 8.73
N GLU A 20 13.90 1.94 9.07
CA GLU A 20 14.88 1.38 8.14
C GLU A 20 14.48 -0.01 7.62
N VAL A 21 13.95 -0.88 8.49
CA VAL A 21 13.45 -2.19 8.04
C VAL A 21 12.28 -2.01 7.06
N LEU A 22 11.35 -1.10 7.37
CA LEU A 22 10.22 -0.81 6.49
C LEU A 22 10.69 -0.28 5.13
N TYR A 23 11.65 0.67 5.11
CA TYR A 23 12.23 1.16 3.85
C TYR A 23 12.95 0.06 3.08
N SER A 24 13.71 -0.80 3.76
CA SER A 24 14.40 -1.91 3.09
C SER A 24 13.44 -2.86 2.39
N LEU A 25 12.25 -3.15 2.99
CA LEU A 25 11.22 -3.97 2.37
C LEU A 25 10.60 -3.28 1.14
N LEU A 26 10.39 -1.97 1.21
CA LEU A 26 9.89 -1.15 0.11
C LEU A 26 10.87 -1.09 -1.06
N ASP A 27 12.17 -0.94 -0.79
CA ASP A 27 13.22 -0.87 -1.81
C ASP A 27 13.34 -2.18 -2.61
N VAL A 28 13.16 -3.33 -1.94
CA VAL A 28 13.11 -4.64 -2.61
C VAL A 28 11.71 -5.02 -3.10
N LYS A 29 10.77 -4.07 -3.13
CA LYS A 29 9.39 -4.22 -3.64
C LYS A 29 8.54 -5.30 -2.94
N ARG A 30 8.85 -5.63 -1.69
CA ARG A 30 8.08 -6.60 -0.88
C ARG A 30 6.91 -5.89 -0.18
N PHE A 31 5.98 -5.33 -0.97
CA PHE A 31 4.94 -4.41 -0.46
C PHE A 31 3.95 -5.03 0.52
N VAL A 32 3.57 -6.30 0.30
CA VAL A 32 2.67 -7.04 1.23
C VAL A 32 3.35 -7.20 2.59
N GLU A 33 4.61 -7.62 2.60
CA GLU A 33 5.39 -7.76 3.83
C GLU A 33 5.66 -6.41 4.49
N ALA A 34 5.88 -5.35 3.70
CA ALA A 34 6.00 -3.99 4.20
C ALA A 34 4.73 -3.54 4.93
N LYS A 35 3.54 -3.92 4.44
CA LYS A 35 2.26 -3.65 5.12
C LYS A 35 2.13 -4.45 6.41
N GLU A 36 2.45 -5.74 6.41
CA GLU A 36 2.41 -6.57 7.64
C GLU A 36 3.38 -6.04 8.70
N PHE A 37 4.58 -5.63 8.28
CA PHE A 37 5.55 -4.99 9.16
C PHE A 37 5.03 -3.65 9.70
N MET A 38 4.43 -2.82 8.85
CA MET A 38 3.78 -1.57 9.25
C MET A 38 2.64 -1.78 10.25
N TYR A 39 1.85 -2.85 10.09
CA TYR A 39 0.83 -3.24 11.07
C TYR A 39 1.48 -3.55 12.43
N GLY A 40 2.54 -4.37 12.45
CA GLY A 40 3.28 -4.69 13.67
C GLY A 40 3.95 -3.48 14.34
N MET A 41 4.40 -2.49 13.57
CA MET A 41 4.87 -1.20 14.10
C MET A 41 3.76 -0.49 14.89
N ILE A 42 2.56 -0.40 14.30
CA ILE A 42 1.41 0.29 14.90
C ILE A 42 0.95 -0.42 16.19
N GLU A 43 0.92 -1.76 16.20
CA GLU A 43 0.59 -2.54 17.40
C GLU A 43 1.55 -2.25 18.57
N LYS A 44 2.82 -2.01 18.25
CA LYS A 44 3.86 -1.60 19.22
C LYS A 44 3.90 -0.11 19.52
N ARG A 45 2.91 0.65 19.06
CA ARG A 45 2.81 2.12 19.21
C ARG A 45 3.98 2.89 18.56
N VAL A 46 4.64 2.28 17.57
CA VAL A 46 5.62 2.94 16.71
C VAL A 46 4.91 3.37 15.43
N ASN A 47 4.75 4.68 15.23
CA ASN A 47 4.04 5.17 14.06
C ASN A 47 4.97 5.17 12.82
N PRO A 48 4.55 4.59 11.70
CA PRO A 48 5.25 4.76 10.42
C PRO A 48 5.25 6.24 10.01
N SER A 49 6.28 6.69 9.30
CA SER A 49 6.29 8.05 8.78
C SER A 49 5.30 8.22 7.62
N PHE A 50 4.90 9.46 7.36
CA PHE A 50 4.09 9.82 6.20
C PHE A 50 4.70 9.33 4.88
N GLU A 51 6.02 9.44 4.72
CA GLU A 51 6.69 8.98 3.49
C GLU A 51 6.65 7.46 3.37
N SER A 52 6.77 6.70 4.46
CA SER A 52 6.62 5.25 4.42
C SER A 52 5.21 4.83 3.97
N CYS A 53 4.17 5.47 4.51
CA CYS A 53 2.78 5.21 4.07
C CYS A 53 2.58 5.52 2.58
N LYS A 54 3.17 6.62 2.10
CA LYS A 54 3.16 7.00 0.68
C LYS A 54 3.78 5.93 -0.21
N LEU A 55 4.95 5.44 0.17
CA LEU A 55 5.69 4.44 -0.60
C LEU A 55 4.96 3.10 -0.63
N VAL A 56 4.37 2.66 0.49
CA VAL A 56 3.53 1.44 0.52
C VAL A 56 2.34 1.58 -0.43
N ILE A 57 1.62 2.71 -0.39
CA ILE A 57 0.49 2.97 -1.29
C ILE A 57 0.93 2.96 -2.75
N ASN A 58 2.01 3.64 -3.09
CA ASN A 58 2.53 3.69 -4.45
C ASN A 58 2.93 2.29 -4.94
N GLY A 59 3.52 1.48 -4.07
CA GLY A 59 3.85 0.08 -4.36
C GLY A 59 2.62 -0.78 -4.66
N PHE A 60 1.57 -0.68 -3.84
CA PHE A 60 0.31 -1.37 -4.12
C PHE A 60 -0.35 -0.90 -5.41
N CYS A 61 -0.27 0.40 -5.70
CA CYS A 61 -0.75 0.95 -6.96
C CYS A 61 0.01 0.42 -8.18
N SER A 62 1.34 0.27 -8.08
CA SER A 62 2.14 -0.29 -9.19
C SER A 62 1.89 -1.77 -9.41
N GLU A 63 1.52 -2.52 -8.37
CA GLU A 63 1.24 -3.97 -8.44
C GLU A 63 -0.25 -4.28 -8.63
N ASN A 64 -1.09 -3.28 -8.89
CA ASN A 64 -2.55 -3.41 -9.02
C ASN A 64 -3.25 -4.05 -7.78
N LEU A 65 -2.66 -3.89 -6.59
CA LEU A 65 -3.16 -4.39 -5.31
C LEU A 65 -4.04 -3.34 -4.61
N VAL A 66 -5.02 -2.81 -5.34
CA VAL A 66 -5.84 -1.66 -4.90
C VAL A 66 -6.63 -1.95 -3.61
N GLY A 67 -7.01 -3.21 -3.37
CA GLY A 67 -7.68 -3.63 -2.14
C GLY A 67 -6.84 -3.38 -0.87
N GLU A 68 -5.52 -3.40 -1.00
CA GLU A 68 -4.61 -3.18 0.13
C GLU A 68 -4.45 -1.70 0.50
N VAL A 69 -4.74 -0.80 -0.45
CA VAL A 69 -4.61 0.67 -0.30
C VAL A 69 -5.59 1.22 0.74
N ASP A 70 -6.81 0.69 0.82
CA ASP A 70 -7.83 1.12 1.77
C ASP A 70 -7.36 1.01 3.23
N TRP A 71 -6.66 -0.09 3.56
CA TRP A 71 -6.13 -0.28 4.91
C TRP A 71 -5.10 0.80 5.27
N VAL A 72 -4.16 1.11 4.37
CA VAL A 72 -3.12 2.12 4.62
C VAL A 72 -3.74 3.50 4.77
N LEU A 73 -4.73 3.83 3.93
CA LEU A 73 -5.49 5.09 4.02
C LEU A 73 -6.17 5.27 5.38
N LYS A 74 -6.85 4.22 5.86
CA LYS A 74 -7.47 4.23 7.20
C LYS A 74 -6.43 4.50 8.29
N GLN A 75 -5.23 3.94 8.19
CA GLN A 75 -4.16 4.24 9.15
C GLN A 75 -3.70 5.69 9.10
N MET A 76 -3.54 6.26 7.90
CA MET A 76 -3.14 7.66 7.75
C MET A 76 -4.14 8.63 8.38
N VAL A 77 -5.44 8.37 8.21
CA VAL A 77 -6.51 9.17 8.83
C VAL A 77 -6.48 9.03 10.36
N ARG A 78 -6.32 7.81 10.88
CA ARG A 78 -6.22 7.55 12.33
C ARG A 78 -5.04 8.27 12.97
N GLN A 79 -3.90 8.31 12.28
CA GLN A 79 -2.68 8.99 12.73
C GLN A 79 -2.73 10.51 12.50
N ARG A 80 -3.85 11.05 12.01
CA ARG A 80 -4.05 12.47 11.67
C ARG A 80 -2.97 13.01 10.74
N PHE A 81 -2.46 12.17 9.84
CA PHE A 81 -1.62 12.69 8.77
C PHE A 81 -2.47 13.60 7.90
N VAL A 82 -2.16 14.90 7.94
CA VAL A 82 -2.73 15.90 7.04
C VAL A 82 -2.15 15.63 5.67
N SER A 83 -2.77 14.72 4.92
CA SER A 83 -2.30 14.33 3.60
C SER A 83 -2.30 15.56 2.70
N LYS A 84 -1.11 15.98 2.26
CA LYS A 84 -0.98 17.04 1.25
C LYS A 84 -1.78 16.62 0.01
N MET A 85 -2.51 17.56 -0.58
CA MET A 85 -3.43 17.35 -1.72
C MET A 85 -2.85 16.50 -2.86
N GLY A 86 -1.53 16.56 -3.12
CA GLY A 86 -0.85 15.77 -4.15
C GLY A 86 -0.86 14.25 -3.92
N MET A 87 -0.89 13.79 -2.66
CA MET A 87 -1.00 12.37 -2.34
C MET A 87 -2.42 11.87 -2.63
N TRP A 88 -3.46 12.61 -2.21
CA TRP A 88 -4.85 12.27 -2.51
C TRP A 88 -5.11 12.20 -4.02
N LYS A 89 -4.53 13.11 -4.81
CA LYS A 89 -4.61 13.04 -6.27
C LYS A 89 -4.02 11.74 -6.83
N SER A 90 -2.85 11.34 -6.34
CA SER A 90 -2.17 10.10 -6.78
C SER A 90 -2.97 8.85 -6.37
N ILE A 91 -3.52 8.84 -5.16
CA ILE A 91 -4.39 7.77 -4.66
C ILE A 91 -5.69 7.68 -5.48
N VAL A 92 -6.38 8.79 -5.69
CA VAL A 92 -7.61 8.83 -6.49
C VAL A 92 -7.32 8.37 -7.91
N GLN A 93 -6.23 8.83 -8.52
CA GLN A 93 -5.83 8.39 -9.85
C GLN A 93 -5.55 6.89 -9.88
N CYS A 94 -4.82 6.36 -8.89
CA CYS A 94 -4.54 4.93 -8.75
C CYS A 94 -5.81 4.10 -8.58
N LEU A 95 -6.72 4.51 -7.68
CA LEU A 95 -7.99 3.86 -7.45
C LEU A 95 -8.81 3.85 -8.74
N VAL A 96 -8.96 5.01 -9.41
CA VAL A 96 -9.71 5.12 -10.67
C VAL A 96 -9.07 4.31 -11.80
N SER A 97 -7.73 4.30 -11.90
CA SER A 97 -7.02 3.53 -12.94
C SER A 97 -6.98 2.03 -12.69
N GLY A 98 -6.94 1.61 -11.42
CA GLY A 98 -6.97 0.20 -10.98
C GLY A 98 -8.39 -0.36 -10.78
N SER A 99 -9.41 0.51 -10.78
CA SER A 99 -10.83 0.13 -10.87
C SER A 99 -11.26 -0.24 -12.28
N VAL A 100 -10.42 0.03 -13.30
CA VAL A 100 -10.67 -0.50 -14.64
C VAL A 100 -10.02 -1.86 -14.71
N ASP A 101 -10.76 -2.84 -14.22
CA ASP A 101 -10.64 -4.22 -14.64
C ASP A 101 -10.83 -4.24 -16.18
N ARG A 102 -9.74 -4.01 -16.94
CA ARG A 102 -9.79 -3.93 -18.41
C ARG A 102 -10.30 -5.24 -19.02
N ALA A 103 -10.18 -6.34 -18.28
CA ALA A 103 -10.78 -7.62 -18.64
C ALA A 103 -12.32 -7.56 -18.65
N CYS A 104 -12.92 -6.83 -17.70
CA CYS A 104 -14.37 -6.74 -17.55
C CYS A 104 -15.00 -5.69 -18.49
N PHE A 105 -14.26 -4.68 -18.96
CA PHE A 105 -14.82 -3.74 -19.94
C PHE A 105 -15.17 -4.45 -21.26
N SER A 106 -14.35 -5.40 -21.74
CA SER A 106 -14.69 -6.17 -22.94
C SER A 106 -15.87 -7.12 -22.71
N CYS A 107 -15.90 -7.83 -21.58
CA CYS A 107 -17.00 -8.75 -21.23
C CYS A 107 -18.32 -8.01 -21.00
N CYS A 108 -18.34 -6.91 -20.24
CA CYS A 108 -19.53 -6.10 -20.02
C CYS A 108 -19.97 -5.36 -21.28
N TRP A 109 -19.04 -4.87 -22.11
CA TRP A 109 -19.35 -4.28 -23.41
C TRP A 109 -20.00 -5.30 -24.35
N GLN A 110 -19.45 -6.52 -24.45
CA GLN A 110 -20.02 -7.61 -25.25
C GLN A 110 -21.36 -8.11 -24.69
N ALA A 111 -21.56 -8.06 -23.36
CA ALA A 111 -22.83 -8.43 -22.72
C ALA A 111 -23.95 -7.42 -22.99
N ILE A 112 -23.62 -6.13 -23.17
CA ILE A 112 -24.61 -5.07 -23.44
C ILE A 112 -24.84 -4.89 -24.95
N HIS A 113 -23.80 -5.03 -25.77
CA HIS A 113 -23.86 -4.73 -27.22
C HIS A 113 -23.86 -5.96 -28.14
N GLY A 114 -23.70 -7.17 -27.60
CA GLY A 114 -23.56 -8.40 -28.38
C GLY A 114 -22.23 -8.51 -29.12
N PRO A 115 -21.90 -9.67 -29.72
CA PRO A 115 -20.71 -9.80 -30.56
C PRO A 115 -20.85 -8.89 -31.79
N ASN A 116 -19.80 -8.10 -32.05
CA ASN A 116 -19.72 -7.25 -33.23
C ASN A 116 -19.58 -8.15 -34.46
N VAL A 117 -20.69 -8.43 -35.15
CA VAL A 117 -20.67 -9.12 -36.44
C VAL A 117 -20.37 -8.07 -37.50
N SER A 118 -19.08 -7.77 -37.70
CA SER A 118 -18.64 -7.08 -38.91
C SER A 118 -18.61 -8.09 -40.06
N SER A 119 -19.58 -7.93 -40.95
CA SER A 119 -19.78 -8.55 -42.27
C SER A 119 -18.53 -8.55 -43.16
#